data_AF-A0A6B3HR50-F1
#
_entry.id   AF-A0A6B3HR50-F1
#
_cell.length_a   1.000
_cell.length_b   1.000
_cell.length_c   1.000
_cell.angle_alpha   90.00
_cell.angle_beta   90.00
_cell.angle_gamma   90.00
#
_symmetry.space_group_name_H-M   'P 1'
#
loop_
_entity.id
_entity.type
_entity.pdbx_description
1 polymer ?
#
loop_
_entity_poly.entity_id
_entity_poly.type
_entity_poly.pdbx_seq_one_letter_code
_entity_poly.pdbx_strand_id
1 'polypeptide(L)'
;RVNRVLTDWFWDPWTMRALIAAAVIALWWRGARLLALWVAAASLLGSLLSQGVKAAVDRERPRWPDPVDSAHFSAFPSGHAMTAVVSCGLLLWLLRLYGAGPALWAVAVAVAVVSAIGVAVTRVYLGVHWLTDVVGGVLLGVAVVAFTVAAYPGSPSRRAPEPEV
;
A
#
# COMPACT_ATOMS: atom_id res chain seq x y z
N ARG A 1 -4.70 -22.71 10.99
CA ARG A 1 -5.14 -21.78 12.07
C ARG A 1 -4.15 -20.63 12.29
N VAL A 2 -2.85 -20.88 12.49
CA VAL A 2 -1.81 -19.83 12.67
C VAL A 2 -1.71 -18.86 11.48
N ASN A 3 -1.74 -19.36 10.23
CA ASN A 3 -1.67 -18.50 9.04
C ASN A 3 -2.89 -17.57 8.87
N ARG A 4 -4.06 -17.92 9.41
CA ARG A 4 -5.23 -17.02 9.41
C ARG A 4 -5.01 -15.87 10.40
N VAL A 5 -4.60 -16.17 11.63
CA VAL A 5 -4.33 -15.16 12.67
C VAL A 5 -3.25 -14.15 12.24
N LEU A 6 -2.15 -14.61 11.63
CA LEU A 6 -1.10 -13.70 11.13
C LEU A 6 -1.60 -12.80 9.99
N THR A 7 -2.42 -13.33 9.09
CA THR A 7 -3.01 -12.56 7.99
C THR A 7 -4.07 -11.58 8.49
N ASP A 8 -4.88 -11.99 9.47
CA ASP A 8 -6.03 -11.23 10.00
C ASP A 8 -5.63 -10.14 11.01
N TRP A 9 -4.42 -10.19 11.58
CA TRP A 9 -3.95 -9.19 12.56
C TRP A 9 -2.77 -8.34 12.07
N PHE A 10 -1.74 -8.96 11.49
CA PHE A 10 -0.49 -8.25 11.14
C PHE A 10 -0.50 -7.70 9.71
N TRP A 11 -1.04 -8.44 8.75
CA TRP A 11 -1.14 -8.02 7.35
C TRP A 11 -2.55 -7.67 6.92
N ASP A 12 -3.41 -7.41 7.90
CA ASP A 12 -4.76 -7.02 7.67
C ASP A 12 -4.82 -5.57 7.12
N PRO A 13 -5.61 -5.31 6.06
CA PRO A 13 -5.75 -3.98 5.48
C PRO A 13 -6.20 -2.92 6.49
N TRP A 14 -6.95 -3.28 7.54
CA TRP A 14 -7.37 -2.35 8.58
C TRP A 14 -6.20 -1.87 9.43
N THR A 15 -5.27 -2.76 9.78
CA THR A 15 -4.04 -2.37 10.49
C THR A 15 -3.24 -1.35 9.66
N MET A 16 -3.05 -1.62 8.36
CA MET A 16 -2.32 -0.72 7.47
C MET A 16 -3.04 0.62 7.24
N ARG A 17 -4.38 0.61 7.20
CA ARG A 17 -5.20 1.83 7.10
C ARG A 17 -5.19 2.63 8.40
N ALA A 18 -5.20 1.97 9.55
CA ALA A 18 -5.10 2.62 10.85
C ALA A 18 -3.74 3.32 11.00
N LEU A 19 -2.65 2.69 10.57
CA LEU A 19 -1.33 3.32 10.53
C LEU A 19 -1.30 4.58 9.67
N ILE A 20 -1.91 4.53 8.48
CA ILE A 20 -2.02 5.71 7.61
C ILE A 20 -2.92 6.78 8.24
N ALA A 21 -4.04 6.41 8.84
CA ALA A 21 -4.90 7.36 9.53
C ALA A 21 -4.17 8.07 10.69
N ALA A 22 -3.40 7.32 11.49
CA ALA A 22 -2.56 7.87 12.54
C ALA A 22 -1.49 8.83 11.98
N ALA A 23 -0.84 8.47 10.86
CA ALA A 23 0.11 9.35 10.18
C ALA A 23 -0.55 10.64 9.68
N VAL A 24 -1.74 10.55 9.08
CA VAL A 24 -2.52 11.71 8.62
C VAL A 24 -2.88 12.63 9.79
N ILE A 25 -3.37 12.07 10.90
CA ILE A 25 -3.70 12.84 12.12
C ILE A 25 -2.45 13.52 12.68
N ALA A 26 -1.34 12.80 12.78
CA ALA A 26 -0.07 13.36 13.26
C ALA A 26 0.42 14.50 12.36
N LEU A 27 0.38 14.34 11.04
CA LEU A 27 0.73 15.40 10.09
C LEU A 27 -0.18 16.62 10.22
N TRP A 28 -1.49 16.39 10.42
CA TRP A 28 -2.47 17.45 10.62
C TRP A 28 -2.18 18.28 11.87
N TRP A 29 -1.92 17.62 13.00
CA TRP A 29 -1.57 18.28 14.27
C TRP A 29 -0.23 19.01 14.22
N ARG A 30 0.72 18.53 13.43
CA ARG A 30 2.01 19.20 13.19
C ARG A 30 1.93 20.36 12.20
N GLY A 31 0.74 20.71 11.70
CA GLY A 31 0.53 21.80 10.75
C GLY A 31 0.86 21.46 9.29
N ALA A 32 1.31 20.24 8.99
CA ALA A 32 1.63 19.76 7.65
C ALA A 32 0.36 19.33 6.88
N ARG A 33 -0.68 20.19 6.87
CA ARG A 33 -2.02 19.87 6.38
C ARG A 33 -2.05 19.43 4.93
N LEU A 34 -1.27 20.09 4.05
CA LEU A 34 -1.19 19.70 2.65
C LEU A 34 -0.67 18.27 2.51
N LEU A 35 0.44 17.94 3.19
CA LEU A 35 1.02 16.59 3.16
C LEU A 35 0.04 15.55 3.74
N ALA A 36 -0.67 15.89 4.82
CA ALA A 36 -1.72 15.03 5.39
C ALA A 36 -2.83 14.73 4.36
N LEU A 37 -3.32 15.75 3.65
CA LEU A 37 -4.31 15.60 2.59
C LEU A 37 -3.79 14.76 1.43
N TRP A 38 -2.54 14.93 1.01
CA TRP A 38 -1.93 14.12 -0.05
C TRP A 38 -1.83 12.64 0.33
N VAL A 39 -1.39 12.33 1.56
CA VAL A 39 -1.31 10.95 2.06
C VAL A 39 -2.71 10.32 2.14
N ALA A 40 -3.69 11.06 2.65
CA ALA A 40 -5.08 10.60 2.72
C ALA A 40 -5.67 10.36 1.32
N ALA A 41 -5.47 11.30 0.39
CA ALA A 41 -5.93 11.19 -0.99
C ALA A 41 -5.30 10.01 -1.73
N ALA A 42 -4.00 9.77 -1.54
CA ALA A 42 -3.31 8.62 -2.14
C ALA A 42 -3.85 7.28 -1.64
N SER A 43 -4.10 7.17 -0.33
CA SER A 43 -4.70 5.97 0.28
C SER A 43 -6.13 5.72 -0.21
N LEU A 44 -6.93 6.79 -0.34
CA LEU A 44 -8.27 6.74 -0.90
C LEU A 44 -8.24 6.34 -2.38
N LEU A 45 -7.37 6.95 -3.18
CA LEU A 45 -7.18 6.64 -4.59
C LEU A 45 -6.83 5.16 -4.79
N GLY A 46 -5.90 4.63 -3.98
CA GLY A 46 -5.55 3.21 -4.03
C GLY A 46 -6.75 2.29 -3.74
N SER A 47 -7.59 2.66 -2.77
CA SER A 47 -8.80 1.90 -2.43
C SER A 47 -9.85 1.95 -3.55
N LEU A 48 -10.09 3.13 -4.13
CA LEU A 48 -11.03 3.31 -5.23
C LEU A 48 -10.57 2.60 -6.50
N LEU A 49 -9.28 2.68 -6.85
CA LEU A 49 -8.71 1.94 -7.97
C LEU A 49 -8.83 0.44 -7.78
N SER A 50 -8.55 -0.07 -6.57
CA SER A 50 -8.71 -1.50 -6.27
C SER A 50 -10.15 -1.96 -6.51
N GLN A 51 -11.14 -1.19 -6.04
CA GLN A 51 -12.56 -1.50 -6.23
C GLN A 51 -13.01 -1.37 -7.70
N GLY A 52 -12.57 -0.31 -8.39
CA GLY A 52 -12.90 -0.09 -9.79
C GLY A 52 -12.35 -1.19 -10.70
N VAL A 53 -11.09 -1.60 -10.49
CA VAL A 53 -10.49 -2.71 -11.25
C VAL A 53 -11.18 -4.04 -10.92
N LYS A 54 -11.57 -4.27 -9.66
CA LYS A 54 -12.37 -5.46 -9.29
C LYS A 54 -13.69 -5.52 -10.05
N ALA A 55 -14.40 -4.40 -10.12
CA ALA A 55 -15.67 -4.31 -10.83
C ALA A 55 -15.50 -4.45 -12.36
N ALA A 56 -14.37 -4.00 -12.92
CA ALA A 56 -14.12 -4.04 -14.36
C ALA A 56 -13.63 -5.41 -14.86
N VAL A 57 -12.76 -6.08 -14.09
CA VAL A 57 -12.14 -7.35 -14.53
C VAL A 57 -13.01 -8.56 -14.17
N ASP A 58 -13.79 -8.44 -13.11
CA ASP A 58 -14.65 -9.48 -12.54
C ASP A 58 -14.05 -10.91 -12.52
N ARG A 59 -12.78 -11.03 -12.12
CA ARG A 59 -12.05 -12.29 -12.18
C ARG A 59 -12.52 -13.28 -11.11
N GLU A 60 -12.86 -14.50 -11.54
CA GLU A 60 -13.12 -15.61 -10.63
C GLU A 60 -11.88 -15.97 -9.77
N ARG A 61 -12.14 -16.28 -8.50
CA ARG A 61 -11.11 -16.76 -7.56
C ARG A 61 -10.72 -18.21 -7.86
N PRO A 62 -9.50 -18.64 -7.49
CA PRO A 62 -9.12 -20.04 -7.58
C PRO A 62 -10.11 -20.94 -6.81
N ARG A 63 -10.68 -21.94 -7.47
CA ARG A 63 -11.52 -22.97 -6.83
C ARG A 63 -10.64 -24.17 -6.48
N TRP A 64 -10.10 -24.18 -5.27
CA TRP A 64 -9.35 -25.32 -4.75
C TRP A 64 -10.30 -26.38 -4.17
N PRO A 65 -9.94 -27.68 -4.18
CA PRO A 65 -10.77 -28.75 -3.61
C PRO A 65 -11.06 -28.57 -2.10
N ASP A 66 -10.14 -27.95 -1.35
CA ASP A 66 -10.27 -27.61 0.07
C ASP A 66 -9.90 -26.12 0.30
N PRO A 67 -10.82 -25.17 0.05
CA PRO A 67 -10.53 -23.76 0.26
C PRO A 67 -10.47 -23.44 1.76
N VAL A 68 -9.34 -22.89 2.21
CA VAL A 68 -9.15 -22.51 3.62
C VAL A 68 -9.90 -21.24 3.97
N ASP A 69 -10.38 -20.44 3.01
CA ASP A 69 -11.24 -19.27 3.25
C ASP A 69 -11.99 -18.87 1.97
N SER A 70 -13.16 -18.24 2.10
CA SER A 70 -13.96 -17.79 0.95
C SER A 70 -14.25 -16.30 1.05
N ALA A 71 -13.77 -15.53 0.07
CA ALA A 71 -14.08 -14.11 -0.05
C ALA A 71 -15.04 -13.88 -1.23
N HIS A 72 -16.17 -13.22 -0.96
CA HIS A 72 -17.27 -13.00 -1.91
C HIS A 72 -17.00 -11.93 -2.99
N PHE A 73 -15.84 -11.26 -2.95
CA PHE A 73 -15.49 -10.17 -3.88
C PHE A 73 -14.49 -10.64 -4.94
N SER A 74 -14.50 -10.00 -6.11
CA SER A 74 -13.66 -10.36 -7.27
C SER A 74 -12.15 -10.47 -6.98
N ALA A 75 -11.47 -11.41 -7.64
CA ALA A 75 -10.12 -11.87 -7.29
C ALA A 75 -9.02 -10.86 -7.60
N PHE A 76 -9.13 -10.18 -8.74
CA PHE A 76 -8.13 -9.25 -9.24
C PHE A 76 -8.53 -7.79 -8.98
N PRO A 77 -7.61 -6.92 -8.50
CA PRO A 77 -6.30 -7.22 -7.95
C PRO A 77 -6.41 -7.61 -6.46
N SER A 78 -5.33 -8.12 -5.89
CA SER A 78 -5.25 -8.39 -4.45
C SER A 78 -5.29 -7.08 -3.65
N GLY A 79 -6.40 -6.84 -2.94
CA GLY A 79 -6.57 -5.65 -2.11
C GLY A 79 -5.59 -5.58 -0.92
N HIS A 80 -5.19 -6.74 -0.38
CA HIS A 80 -4.16 -6.79 0.67
C HIS A 80 -2.81 -6.37 0.12
N ALA A 81 -2.42 -6.89 -1.05
CA ALA A 81 -1.14 -6.55 -1.67
C ALA A 81 -1.08 -5.06 -2.02
N MET A 82 -2.15 -4.54 -2.62
CA MET A 82 -2.23 -3.12 -2.96
C MET A 82 -2.21 -2.22 -1.72
N THR A 83 -2.97 -2.55 -0.67
CA THR A 83 -3.00 -1.77 0.58
C THR A 83 -1.63 -1.78 1.27
N ALA A 84 -0.97 -2.94 1.35
CA ALA A 84 0.36 -3.05 1.95
C ALA A 84 1.39 -2.18 1.19
N VAL A 85 1.41 -2.26 -0.14
CA VAL A 85 2.33 -1.47 -0.97
C VAL A 85 2.07 0.03 -0.84
N VAL A 86 0.80 0.46 -0.92
CA VAL A 86 0.45 1.88 -0.77
C VAL A 86 0.82 2.39 0.62
N SER A 87 0.43 1.69 1.69
CA SER A 87 0.72 2.13 3.06
C SER A 87 2.22 2.16 3.34
N CYS A 88 2.96 1.08 3.04
CA CYS A 88 4.40 1.04 3.25
C CYS A 88 5.14 2.08 2.40
N GLY A 89 4.74 2.26 1.12
CA GLY A 89 5.34 3.23 0.22
C GLY A 89 5.15 4.67 0.69
N LEU A 90 3.94 5.02 1.16
CA LEU A 90 3.67 6.35 1.73
C LEU A 90 4.45 6.59 3.03
N LEU A 91 4.54 5.59 3.92
CA LEU A 91 5.32 5.71 5.15
C LEU A 91 6.82 5.86 4.87
N LEU A 92 7.37 5.10 3.93
CA LEU A 92 8.76 5.28 3.47
C LEU A 92 8.97 6.67 2.89
N TRP A 93 8.05 7.15 2.06
CA TRP A 93 8.13 8.51 1.53
C TRP A 93 8.15 9.58 2.64
N LEU A 94 7.27 9.45 3.65
CA LEU A 94 7.27 10.34 4.81
C LEU A 94 8.59 10.27 5.58
N LEU A 95 9.11 9.07 5.85
CA LEU A 95 10.42 8.90 6.50
C LEU A 95 11.53 9.62 5.72
N ARG A 96 11.51 9.53 4.39
CA ARG A 96 12.49 10.21 3.54
C ARG A 96 12.34 11.74 3.62
N LEU A 97 11.10 12.26 3.58
CA LEU A 97 10.82 13.69 3.67
C LEU A 97 11.25 14.30 5.01
N TYR A 98 11.09 13.55 6.11
CA TYR A 98 11.50 13.98 7.44
C TYR A 98 12.94 13.62 7.79
N GLY A 99 13.76 13.21 6.82
CA GLY A 99 15.20 13.05 6.99
C GLY A 99 15.61 11.85 7.84
N ALA A 100 14.88 10.73 7.77
CA ALA A 100 15.24 9.51 8.48
C ALA A 100 16.69 9.10 8.22
N GLY A 101 17.43 8.80 9.30
CA GLY A 101 18.80 8.30 9.22
C GLY A 101 18.89 6.91 8.56
N PRO A 102 20.10 6.48 8.14
CA PRO A 102 20.30 5.27 7.36
C PRO A 102 19.82 3.98 8.06
N ALA A 103 19.98 3.90 9.38
CA ALA A 103 19.51 2.74 10.16
C ALA A 103 17.98 2.61 10.17
N LEU A 104 17.26 3.70 10.47
CA LEU A 104 15.80 3.71 10.46
C LEU A 104 15.25 3.44 9.06
N TRP A 105 15.89 4.01 8.04
CA TRP A 105 15.55 3.74 6.64
C TRP A 105 15.69 2.25 6.29
N ALA A 106 16.81 1.63 6.62
CA ALA A 106 17.06 0.21 6.35
C ALA A 106 16.02 -0.69 7.04
N VAL A 107 15.71 -0.42 8.32
CA VAL A 107 14.68 -1.15 9.06
C VAL A 107 13.30 -0.98 8.41
N ALA A 108 12.93 0.25 8.06
CA ALA A 108 11.62 0.51 7.43
C ALA A 108 11.48 -0.19 6.08
N VAL A 109 12.54 -0.19 5.25
CA VAL A 109 12.57 -0.92 3.98
C VAL A 109 12.45 -2.42 4.21
N ALA A 110 13.19 -2.98 5.18
CA ALA A 110 13.10 -4.39 5.53
C ALA A 110 11.67 -4.78 5.95
N VAL A 111 11.03 -3.98 6.81
CA VAL A 111 9.63 -4.18 7.23
C VAL A 111 8.68 -4.13 6.04
N ALA A 112 8.86 -3.18 5.12
CA ALA A 112 8.04 -3.06 3.91
C ALA A 112 8.18 -4.28 3.00
N VAL A 113 9.41 -4.75 2.77
CA VAL A 113 9.71 -5.93 1.94
C VAL A 113 9.13 -7.20 2.57
N VAL A 114 9.38 -7.41 3.87
CA VAL A 114 8.82 -8.54 4.61
C VAL A 114 7.29 -8.52 4.57
N SER A 115 6.68 -7.34 4.66
CA SER A 115 5.22 -7.21 4.58
C SER A 115 4.68 -7.55 3.19
N ALA A 116 5.32 -7.07 2.13
CA ALA A 116 4.93 -7.38 0.76
C ALA A 116 5.04 -8.89 0.47
N ILE A 117 6.15 -9.51 0.88
CA ILE A 117 6.38 -10.96 0.71
C ILE A 117 5.39 -11.76 1.57
N GLY A 118 5.19 -11.37 2.83
CA GLY A 118 4.25 -12.01 3.74
C GLY A 118 2.83 -12.01 3.19
N VAL A 119 2.37 -10.88 2.65
CA VAL A 119 1.09 -10.80 1.93
C VAL A 119 1.09 -11.69 0.70
N ALA A 120 2.13 -11.68 -0.13
CA ALA A 120 2.17 -12.51 -1.33
C ALA A 120 2.04 -14.02 -0.99
N VAL A 121 2.82 -14.49 -0.03
CA VAL A 121 2.84 -15.89 0.41
C VAL A 121 1.50 -16.27 1.03
N THR A 122 0.98 -15.48 1.97
CA THR A 122 -0.27 -15.80 2.67
C THR A 122 -1.46 -15.86 1.72
N ARG A 123 -1.59 -14.92 0.79
CA ARG A 123 -2.76 -14.84 -0.12
C ARG A 123 -2.75 -15.95 -1.17
N VAL A 124 -1.57 -16.38 -1.63
CA VAL A 124 -1.45 -17.53 -2.55
C VAL A 124 -1.63 -18.83 -1.78
N TYR A 125 -0.99 -18.98 -0.61
CA TYR A 125 -1.08 -20.19 0.22
C TYR A 125 -2.50 -20.48 0.70
N LEU A 126 -3.26 -19.43 1.07
CA LEU A 126 -4.66 -19.56 1.47
C LEU A 126 -5.58 -19.90 0.28
N GLY A 127 -5.06 -19.93 -0.95
CA GLY A 127 -5.82 -20.27 -2.16
C GLY A 127 -6.81 -19.19 -2.60
N VAL A 128 -6.79 -18.01 -1.98
CA VAL A 128 -7.78 -16.94 -2.20
C VAL A 128 -7.43 -16.03 -3.37
N HIS A 129 -6.18 -16.06 -3.85
CA HIS A 129 -5.69 -15.24 -4.98
C HIS A 129 -4.72 -16.04 -5.86
N TRP A 130 -4.76 -15.76 -7.16
CA TRP A 130 -3.68 -16.15 -8.07
C TRP A 130 -2.44 -15.30 -7.80
N LEU A 131 -1.24 -15.82 -8.11
CA LEU A 131 -0.01 -15.04 -8.04
C LEU A 131 -0.11 -13.75 -8.88
N THR A 132 -0.78 -13.82 -10.03
CA THR A 132 -1.04 -12.66 -10.89
C THR A 132 -1.88 -11.58 -10.21
N ASP A 133 -2.78 -11.94 -9.30
CA ASP A 133 -3.60 -10.95 -8.57
C ASP A 133 -2.76 -10.17 -7.55
N VAL A 134 -1.79 -10.85 -6.93
CA VAL A 134 -0.81 -10.24 -6.03
C VAL A 134 0.09 -9.30 -6.81
N VAL A 135 0.68 -9.77 -7.92
CA VAL A 135 1.56 -8.96 -8.77
C VAL A 135 0.82 -7.72 -9.30
N GLY A 136 -0.42 -7.89 -9.78
CA GLY A 136 -1.25 -6.77 -10.23
C GLY A 136 -1.53 -5.75 -9.13
N GLY A 137 -1.83 -6.22 -7.91
CA GLY A 137 -2.01 -5.35 -6.75
C GLY A 137 -0.74 -4.59 -6.36
N VAL A 138 0.43 -5.24 -6.41
CA VAL A 138 1.73 -4.60 -6.15
C VAL A 138 2.01 -3.52 -7.19
N LEU A 139 1.88 -3.83 -8.49
CA LEU A 139 2.16 -2.89 -9.57
C LEU A 139 1.26 -1.65 -9.51
N LEU A 140 -0.04 -1.85 -9.30
CA LEU A 140 -1.00 -0.74 -9.12
C LEU A 140 -0.68 0.09 -7.87
N GLY A 141 -0.32 -0.57 -6.76
CA GLY A 141 0.08 0.13 -5.54
C GLY A 141 1.33 0.99 -5.74
N VAL A 142 2.37 0.45 -6.39
CA VAL A 142 3.60 1.18 -6.74
C VAL A 142 3.27 2.37 -7.63
N ALA A 143 2.41 2.20 -8.64
CA ALA A 143 2.00 3.29 -9.53
C ALA A 143 1.33 4.44 -8.77
N VAL A 144 0.42 4.15 -7.83
CA VAL A 144 -0.23 5.16 -6.98
C VAL A 144 0.78 5.91 -6.12
N VAL A 145 1.71 5.20 -5.48
CA VAL A 145 2.75 5.81 -4.65
C VAL A 145 3.67 6.68 -5.51
N ALA A 146 4.17 6.17 -6.63
CA ALA A 146 5.04 6.89 -7.53
C ALA A 146 4.37 8.17 -8.06
N PHE A 147 3.11 8.08 -8.47
CA PHE A 147 2.32 9.24 -8.89
C PHE A 147 2.19 10.27 -7.78
N THR A 148 1.86 9.84 -6.55
CA THR A 148 1.71 10.74 -5.39
C THR A 148 3.02 11.48 -5.08
N VAL A 149 4.14 10.75 -5.06
CA VAL A 149 5.48 11.33 -4.79
C VAL A 149 5.89 12.31 -5.90
N ALA A 150 5.64 11.99 -7.16
CA ALA A 150 6.00 12.83 -8.31
C ALA A 150 5.10 14.05 -8.47
N ALA A 151 3.82 13.94 -8.09
CA ALA A 151 2.83 15.01 -8.16
C ALA A 151 2.92 15.96 -6.97
N TYR A 152 3.51 15.54 -5.84
CA TYR A 152 3.63 16.38 -4.65
C TYR A 152 4.49 17.63 -4.93
N PRO A 153 3.95 18.85 -4.72
CA PRO A 153 4.66 20.09 -5.05
C PRO A 153 5.99 20.30 -4.31
N GLY A 154 6.16 19.69 -3.13
CA GLY A 154 7.39 19.77 -2.35
C GLY A 154 8.50 18.80 -2.79
N SER A 155 8.30 18.02 -3.86
CA SER A 155 9.30 17.08 -4.36
C SER A 155 10.50 17.82 -4.98
N PRO A 156 11.76 17.46 -4.64
CA PRO A 156 12.96 18.13 -5.15
C PRO A 156 13.04 18.22 -6.68
N SER A 157 12.45 17.25 -7.38
CA SER A 157 12.44 17.15 -8.85
C SER A 157 11.63 18.24 -9.56
N ARG A 158 10.86 19.06 -8.84
CA ARG A 158 10.10 20.21 -9.41
C ARG A 158 10.72 21.59 -9.14
N ARG A 159 11.82 21.67 -8.37
CA ARG A 159 12.57 22.93 -8.26
C ARG A 159 13.37 23.11 -9.55
N ALA A 160 12.79 23.79 -10.54
CA ALA A 160 13.56 24.27 -11.68
C ALA A 160 14.70 25.16 -11.13
N PRO A 161 15.93 25.06 -11.68
CA PRO A 161 16.96 26.03 -11.37
C PRO A 161 16.43 27.42 -11.76
N GLU A 162 16.39 28.35 -10.80
CA GLU A 162 16.18 29.76 -11.12
C GLU A 162 17.29 30.18 -12.09
N PRO A 163 16.96 30.87 -13.20
CA PRO A 163 18.00 31.46 -14.03
C PRO A 163 18.75 32.48 -13.18
N GLU A 164 20.05 32.26 -12.96
CA GLU A 164 20.95 33.28 -12.43
C GLU A 164 20.88 34.50 -13.37
N VAL A 165 20.48 35.65 -12.83
CA VAL A 165 20.49 36.95 -13.50
C VAL A 165 21.72 37.72 -13.05
#